data_AF-A0A2V7V051-F1
#
_entry.id   AF-A0A2V7V051-F1
#
_cell.length_a   1.000
_cell.length_b   1.000
_cell.length_c   1.000
_cell.angle_alpha   90.00
_cell.angle_beta   90.00
_cell.angle_gamma   90.00
#
_symmetry.space_group_name_H-M   'P 1'
#
loop_
_entity.id
_entity.type
_entity.pdbx_description
1 polymer ?
#
loop_
_entity_poly.entity_id
_entity_poly.type
_entity_poly.pdbx_seq_one_letter_code
_entity_poly.pdbx_strand_id
1 'polypeptide(L)'
;MNPGLVGEALPPAPDDLAGHLDRRRALAFERDAHRAAAGQVLPHPQPAAAGGKVHRRRATPVRSGAIAHGEAARPPRGEPAVRAGRNRVVAHGLESESRQYTAAPQDGPGNWRLLADRRPPVVPCGPVRSPSPAALALAALGLSGCGGGSPASPDRPAQTYPVTAVVFYDENDNGTLDAGEEVRLPEVDVEVAGRVGRSEKLTGRAVVNGVPAGSYPAAVRTASLPPFFATAASPAVTVPQAAGSEAAIPVTLPIGNNVPDTYLAFGDSITAGEGAFSTHGYLDVVEALLQQNLGGRPRVIGDGVSGTTSAVGSDRIESSLRSVHPAYTLILYGTNDWNKSACKTAQPPCFTIDSLRFMIQAARAARSLPVISTIIPAHPVLTPPERNEWVAAMNDLIKALARQEGAALADSYGAFIKAGDLTRLFSDDKHPNDAGYQLIGGAFFLAIARSPAATCSCSRPGRPGVEDRMKATDRFVIEGVTCELDGRRLKVANLSISGLFAITDLALMPGQHVEMVLRLPDREPFEVLGVVSWTNDPASPRAPDLPQGLGIRLTRIALPDKVTLLDLLKRTSPGAVRHRSSRPSEG
;
A
#
# COMPACT_ATOMS: atom_id res chain seq x y z
N MET A 1 0.30 65.33 6.42
CA MET A 1 -1.08 65.21 5.87
C MET A 1 -1.70 63.96 6.47
N ASN A 2 -3.04 63.92 6.62
CA ASN A 2 -3.74 63.08 7.62
C ASN A 2 -3.46 61.57 7.59
N PRO A 3 -3.21 60.93 8.75
CA PRO A 3 -3.48 59.51 8.99
C PRO A 3 -4.93 59.31 9.48
N GLY A 4 -5.55 58.15 9.19
CA GLY A 4 -6.92 57.89 9.64
C GLY A 4 -7.35 56.42 9.61
N LEU A 5 -7.82 55.97 10.78
CA LEU A 5 -8.72 54.84 11.06
C LEU A 5 -8.20 53.40 10.93
N VAL A 6 -8.01 52.80 12.11
CA VAL A 6 -8.03 51.37 12.41
C VAL A 6 -9.42 51.02 12.96
N GLY A 7 -9.96 49.86 12.61
CA GLY A 7 -11.21 49.30 13.12
C GLY A 7 -11.82 48.30 12.12
N GLU A 8 -12.49 47.23 12.51
CA GLU A 8 -12.73 46.66 13.85
C GLU A 8 -13.10 45.18 13.69
N ALA A 9 -12.96 44.36 14.74
CA ALA A 9 -13.35 42.94 14.72
C ALA A 9 -14.72 42.75 15.38
N LEU A 10 -15.60 41.93 14.79
CA LEU A 10 -16.93 41.66 15.34
C LEU A 10 -16.88 40.69 16.55
N PRO A 11 -17.73 40.89 17.58
CA PRO A 11 -17.59 40.26 18.89
C PRO A 11 -18.28 38.88 19.01
N PRO A 12 -17.90 38.06 20.02
CA PRO A 12 -18.65 36.87 20.42
C PRO A 12 -19.91 37.22 21.23
N ALA A 13 -20.91 36.34 21.17
CA ALA A 13 -22.12 36.38 22.01
C ALA A 13 -21.95 35.52 23.28
N PRO A 14 -22.72 35.78 24.37
CA PRO A 14 -22.17 35.65 25.73
C PRO A 14 -22.55 34.38 26.49
N ASP A 15 -21.65 33.97 27.40
CA ASP A 15 -21.99 33.24 28.62
C ASP A 15 -22.36 34.25 29.71
N ASP A 16 -23.51 34.09 30.36
CA ASP A 16 -23.78 34.71 31.66
C ASP A 16 -24.90 33.98 32.43
N LEU A 17 -24.52 33.18 33.43
CA LEU A 17 -25.04 33.32 34.81
C LEU A 17 -24.35 32.34 35.76
N ALA A 18 -23.46 32.88 36.60
CA ALA A 18 -22.79 32.12 37.65
C ALA A 18 -23.71 31.86 38.86
N GLY A 19 -23.62 30.65 39.43
CA GLY A 19 -24.11 30.31 40.76
C GLY A 19 -22.95 29.83 41.63
N HIS A 20 -22.64 30.55 42.71
CA HIS A 20 -21.43 30.38 43.53
C HIS A 20 -21.49 29.22 44.56
N LEU A 21 -20.31 28.96 45.16
CA LEU A 21 -20.02 28.22 46.42
C LEU A 21 -19.86 26.70 46.30
N ASP A 22 -18.91 26.04 46.98
CA ASP A 22 -17.63 26.46 47.57
C ASP A 22 -16.71 25.21 47.71
N ARG A 23 -15.41 25.41 47.94
CA ARG A 23 -14.38 24.37 48.12
C ARG A 23 -14.60 23.54 49.39
N ARG A 24 -14.32 22.22 49.33
CA ARG A 24 -13.37 21.52 50.24
C ARG A 24 -13.17 20.01 49.94
N ARG A 25 -11.89 19.62 49.96
CA ARG A 25 -11.27 18.35 50.41
C ARG A 25 -12.07 17.03 50.36
N ALA A 26 -11.57 16.12 49.54
CA ALA A 26 -11.06 14.77 49.89
C ALA A 26 -11.75 13.94 50.99
N LEU A 27 -12.15 12.70 50.65
CA LEU A 27 -11.58 11.44 51.22
C LEU A 27 -12.07 10.19 50.45
N ALA A 28 -11.53 9.01 50.80
CA ALA A 28 -11.73 7.72 50.14
C ALA A 28 -12.83 6.84 50.80
N PHE A 29 -12.77 5.52 50.54
CA PHE A 29 -13.73 4.43 50.86
C PHE A 29 -14.89 4.31 49.85
N GLU A 30 -15.14 3.21 49.13
CA GLU A 30 -15.16 1.74 49.38
C GLU A 30 -16.60 1.20 49.46
N ARG A 31 -16.91 0.33 48.49
CA ARG A 31 -17.62 -0.95 48.61
C ARG A 31 -19.11 -1.06 49.01
N ASP A 32 -19.66 -2.15 48.46
CA ASP A 32 -20.88 -2.90 48.79
C ASP A 32 -22.22 -2.15 48.55
N ALA A 33 -23.25 -2.64 47.85
CA ALA A 33 -23.81 -3.96 47.50
C ALA A 33 -25.20 -4.16 48.15
N HIS A 34 -26.04 -4.97 47.51
CA HIS A 34 -27.46 -5.27 47.80
C HIS A 34 -28.50 -4.20 47.36
N ARG A 35 -29.77 -4.50 47.00
CA ARG A 35 -30.47 -5.59 46.24
C ARG A 35 -31.98 -5.51 46.58
N ALA A 36 -32.87 -5.76 45.60
CA ALA A 36 -34.33 -6.00 45.72
C ALA A 36 -35.24 -4.76 46.02
N ALA A 37 -36.55 -4.74 45.70
CA ALA A 37 -37.35 -5.42 44.64
C ALA A 37 -38.81 -4.88 44.59
N ALA A 38 -39.45 -5.02 43.40
CA ALA A 38 -40.89 -5.32 43.14
C ALA A 38 -42.04 -4.29 43.38
N GLY A 39 -42.92 -4.19 42.35
CA GLY A 39 -44.36 -3.86 42.43
C GLY A 39 -44.80 -2.43 42.01
N GLN A 40 -45.97 -2.16 41.41
CA GLN A 40 -47.05 -2.98 40.79
C GLN A 40 -47.92 -2.12 39.80
N VAL A 41 -48.38 -2.73 38.69
CA VAL A 41 -49.74 -2.68 38.07
C VAL A 41 -50.46 -1.35 37.65
N LEU A 42 -50.56 -1.12 36.31
CA LEU A 42 -51.72 -0.75 35.41
C LEU A 42 -52.72 0.43 35.75
N PRO A 43 -53.62 0.91 34.83
CA PRO A 43 -53.99 0.49 33.46
C PRO A 43 -54.11 1.61 32.36
N HIS A 44 -54.52 1.21 31.13
CA HIS A 44 -54.83 2.05 29.94
C HIS A 44 -56.16 2.86 30.02
N PRO A 45 -56.47 3.71 29.02
CA PRO A 45 -57.36 3.26 27.92
C PRO A 45 -56.99 3.70 26.48
N GLN A 46 -57.63 3.08 25.49
CA GLN A 46 -57.57 3.30 24.02
C GLN A 46 -58.92 3.85 23.50
N PRO A 47 -59.00 4.45 22.29
CA PRO A 47 -59.73 3.84 21.15
C PRO A 47 -58.99 4.03 19.79
N ALA A 48 -58.91 3.05 18.86
CA ALA A 48 -59.93 2.50 17.93
C ALA A 48 -60.26 3.42 16.70
N ALA A 49 -60.57 2.95 15.48
CA ALA A 49 -60.36 1.69 14.74
C ALA A 49 -60.86 1.83 13.27
N ALA A 50 -60.33 1.02 12.32
CA ALA A 50 -60.91 0.55 11.03
C ALA A 50 -59.82 0.37 9.94
N GLY A 51 -59.84 -0.60 9.02
CA GLY A 51 -60.73 -1.77 8.89
C GLY A 51 -60.76 -2.32 7.46
N GLY A 52 -60.30 -3.56 7.22
CA GLY A 52 -60.38 -4.24 5.91
C GLY A 52 -60.01 -5.73 5.98
N LYS A 53 -60.90 -6.61 5.53
CA LYS A 53 -60.72 -8.09 5.43
C LYS A 53 -60.80 -8.51 3.95
N VAL A 54 -60.35 -9.70 3.55
CA VAL A 54 -61.23 -10.88 3.34
C VAL A 54 -60.43 -12.20 3.15
N HIS A 55 -61.06 -13.29 3.61
CA HIS A 55 -60.82 -14.76 3.58
C HIS A 55 -59.59 -15.43 2.90
N ARG A 56 -58.93 -16.47 3.46
CA ARG A 56 -59.27 -17.78 4.14
C ARG A 56 -59.33 -19.01 3.19
N ARG A 57 -58.47 -20.02 3.41
CA ARG A 57 -58.78 -21.48 3.32
C ARG A 57 -57.79 -22.36 4.12
N ARG A 58 -58.31 -23.50 4.62
CA ARG A 58 -57.83 -24.58 5.54
C ARG A 58 -56.37 -25.06 5.35
N ALA A 59 -55.56 -25.44 6.37
CA ALA A 59 -55.65 -26.52 7.40
C ALA A 59 -55.44 -27.94 6.80
N THR A 60 -54.64 -28.89 7.34
CA THR A 60 -54.25 -29.28 8.74
C THR A 60 -52.89 -30.07 8.75
N PRO A 61 -52.26 -30.39 9.92
CA PRO A 61 -50.86 -30.88 10.03
C PRO A 61 -50.67 -32.40 10.27
N VAL A 62 -49.40 -32.85 10.29
CA VAL A 62 -48.97 -34.22 10.71
C VAL A 62 -48.31 -34.18 12.10
N ARG A 63 -48.40 -35.30 12.82
CA ARG A 63 -48.24 -35.44 14.29
C ARG A 63 -46.80 -35.59 14.77
N SER A 64 -46.54 -35.06 15.97
CA SER A 64 -45.59 -35.64 16.94
C SER A 64 -46.34 -36.55 17.92
N GLY A 65 -45.75 -37.70 18.29
CA GLY A 65 -46.21 -38.56 19.38
C GLY A 65 -45.39 -38.33 20.65
N ALA A 66 -45.95 -38.61 21.83
CA ALA A 66 -45.34 -38.31 23.14
C ALA A 66 -45.72 -39.36 24.21
N ILE A 67 -45.24 -39.14 25.46
CA ILE A 67 -45.68 -39.74 26.75
C ILE A 67 -45.01 -41.11 27.06
N ALA A 68 -44.47 -41.44 28.27
CA ALA A 68 -44.47 -40.80 29.62
C ALA A 68 -43.25 -41.15 30.51
N HIS A 69 -43.01 -40.29 31.53
CA HIS A 69 -42.57 -40.47 32.94
C HIS A 69 -41.92 -41.79 33.46
N GLY A 70 -41.03 -41.79 34.47
CA GLY A 70 -40.43 -40.71 35.29
C GLY A 70 -39.63 -41.24 36.51
N GLU A 71 -38.87 -40.35 37.20
CA GLU A 71 -38.32 -40.41 38.60
C GLU A 71 -37.55 -41.66 39.13
N ALA A 72 -36.63 -41.63 40.11
CA ALA A 72 -35.69 -40.61 40.63
C ALA A 72 -34.65 -41.26 41.63
N ALA A 73 -33.52 -40.57 41.85
CA ALA A 73 -32.68 -40.55 43.08
C ALA A 73 -31.83 -41.76 43.62
N ARG A 74 -30.49 -41.58 43.48
CA ARG A 74 -29.40 -41.68 44.50
C ARG A 74 -28.69 -43.03 44.89
N PRO A 75 -27.42 -42.96 45.43
CA PRO A 75 -26.45 -44.08 45.60
C PRO A 75 -26.16 -44.36 47.11
N PRO A 76 -24.97 -44.83 47.63
CA PRO A 76 -23.74 -45.45 47.08
C PRO A 76 -23.19 -46.68 47.89
N ARG A 77 -22.00 -47.21 47.53
CA ARG A 77 -20.96 -47.96 48.32
C ARG A 77 -19.87 -48.47 47.34
N GLY A 78 -18.56 -48.62 47.64
CA GLY A 78 -17.71 -48.29 48.80
C GLY A 78 -16.24 -48.70 48.52
N GLU A 79 -15.27 -48.00 49.14
CA GLU A 79 -13.79 -48.23 49.11
C GLU A 79 -13.33 -49.46 49.95
N PRO A 80 -12.02 -49.85 50.12
CA PRO A 80 -10.72 -49.14 49.89
C PRO A 80 -9.65 -50.03 49.15
N ALA A 81 -8.29 -49.87 49.15
CA ALA A 81 -7.33 -48.93 49.76
C ALA A 81 -5.93 -48.86 49.05
N VAL A 82 -5.28 -47.69 49.09
CA VAL A 82 -3.85 -47.40 49.40
C VAL A 82 -2.71 -48.36 48.98
N ARG A 83 -1.77 -47.88 48.12
CA ARG A 83 -0.37 -47.57 48.53
C ARG A 83 0.39 -46.71 47.50
N ALA A 84 1.24 -45.81 47.99
CA ALA A 84 2.13 -44.95 47.20
C ALA A 84 3.57 -45.49 47.17
N GLY A 85 4.38 -45.06 46.18
CA GLY A 85 5.84 -45.06 46.35
C GLY A 85 6.69 -45.09 45.08
N ARG A 86 7.32 -43.94 44.76
CA ARG A 86 8.63 -43.79 44.08
C ARG A 86 8.78 -44.39 42.68
N ASN A 87 8.92 -43.52 41.68
CA ASN A 87 9.71 -43.83 40.48
C ASN A 87 11.02 -43.03 40.45
N ARG A 88 12.05 -43.66 39.88
CA ARG A 88 13.48 -43.35 40.04
C ARG A 88 14.04 -42.87 38.70
N VAL A 89 14.96 -41.91 38.74
CA VAL A 89 15.67 -41.43 37.53
C VAL A 89 16.60 -42.51 36.99
N VAL A 90 16.48 -42.84 35.70
CA VAL A 90 17.57 -43.27 34.80
C VAL A 90 17.26 -42.73 33.41
N ALA A 91 18.28 -42.26 32.68
CA ALA A 91 18.17 -41.72 31.32
C ALA A 91 18.88 -42.63 30.31
N HIS A 92 18.32 -42.74 29.10
CA HIS A 92 18.92 -42.98 27.78
C HIS A 92 17.80 -42.64 26.77
N GLY A 93 18.00 -42.06 25.59
CA GLY A 93 19.20 -41.92 24.78
C GLY A 93 18.94 -42.54 23.40
N LEU A 94 18.36 -41.74 22.47
CA LEU A 94 18.11 -42.03 21.04
C LEU A 94 18.09 -40.65 20.36
N GLU A 95 19.12 -40.24 19.63
CA GLU A 95 19.43 -40.59 18.23
C GLU A 95 18.48 -39.98 17.20
N SER A 96 19.10 -39.31 16.23
CA SER A 96 18.46 -38.54 15.16
C SER A 96 18.33 -39.37 13.89
N GLU A 97 17.12 -39.50 13.35
CA GLU A 97 16.92 -39.96 11.97
C GLU A 97 16.28 -38.88 11.09
N SER A 98 17.06 -38.43 10.12
CA SER A 98 16.62 -37.63 8.97
C SER A 98 15.91 -38.52 7.95
N ARG A 99 14.67 -38.20 7.58
CA ARG A 99 13.97 -38.89 6.48
C ARG A 99 14.01 -38.08 5.19
N GLN A 100 14.88 -38.49 4.28
CA GLN A 100 14.78 -38.19 2.86
C GLN A 100 13.62 -39.00 2.24
N TYR A 101 12.92 -38.43 1.26
CA TYR A 101 11.92 -39.15 0.46
C TYR A 101 12.34 -39.15 -1.01
N THR A 102 12.38 -40.31 -1.64
CA THR A 102 12.61 -40.48 -3.08
C THR A 102 11.68 -41.51 -3.72
N ALA A 103 10.91 -41.03 -4.71
CA ALA A 103 10.50 -41.68 -5.97
C ALA A 103 9.73 -43.02 -6.04
N ALA A 104 8.51 -42.91 -6.61
CA ALA A 104 7.96 -43.71 -7.74
C ALA A 104 7.24 -45.07 -7.42
N PRO A 105 6.59 -45.74 -8.41
CA PRO A 105 5.19 -45.47 -8.77
C PRO A 105 4.29 -46.74 -8.91
N GLN A 106 2.99 -46.57 -9.21
CA GLN A 106 2.08 -47.68 -9.61
C GLN A 106 1.10 -47.27 -10.74
N ASP A 107 1.01 -48.10 -11.77
CA ASP A 107 -0.08 -48.15 -12.78
C ASP A 107 -1.34 -48.81 -12.16
N GLY A 108 -2.59 -48.71 -12.64
CA GLY A 108 -3.27 -48.12 -13.80
C GLY A 108 -4.78 -48.50 -13.67
N PRO A 109 -5.60 -48.73 -14.73
CA PRO A 109 -5.68 -48.12 -16.05
C PRO A 109 -7.06 -47.44 -16.32
N GLY A 110 -7.20 -46.57 -17.33
CA GLY A 110 -8.50 -45.96 -17.68
C GLY A 110 -8.53 -45.19 -19.01
N ASN A 111 -9.06 -45.82 -20.06
CA ASN A 111 -9.06 -45.35 -21.47
C ASN A 111 -9.68 -43.96 -21.73
N TRP A 112 -8.96 -43.14 -22.51
CA TRP A 112 -9.54 -42.30 -23.57
C TRP A 112 -8.59 -42.22 -24.78
N ARG A 113 -9.15 -42.07 -25.98
CA ARG A 113 -8.48 -42.34 -27.26
C ARG A 113 -7.57 -41.20 -27.74
N LEU A 114 -6.44 -41.57 -28.35
CA LEU A 114 -5.65 -40.65 -29.18
C LEU A 114 -6.38 -40.26 -30.47
N LEU A 115 -6.20 -39.01 -30.88
CA LEU A 115 -6.32 -38.55 -32.27
C LEU A 115 -4.95 -38.05 -32.72
N ALA A 116 -4.47 -38.55 -33.85
CA ALA A 116 -3.09 -38.37 -34.31
C ALA A 116 -2.92 -37.16 -35.26
N ASP A 117 -1.68 -36.66 -35.30
CA ASP A 117 -0.98 -35.97 -36.40
C ASP A 117 -1.78 -35.12 -37.39
N ARG A 118 -1.61 -33.78 -37.30
CA ARG A 118 -1.48 -32.89 -38.49
C ARG A 118 -0.57 -31.68 -38.25
N ARG A 119 0.56 -31.65 -38.97
CA ARG A 119 1.33 -30.47 -39.44
C ARG A 119 2.02 -30.87 -40.75
N PRO A 120 2.44 -29.95 -41.64
CA PRO A 120 1.86 -28.64 -42.00
C PRO A 120 1.58 -28.58 -43.53
N PRO A 121 1.25 -27.42 -44.11
CA PRO A 121 1.54 -27.13 -45.51
C PRO A 121 2.75 -26.19 -45.66
N VAL A 122 3.62 -26.51 -46.63
CA VAL A 122 4.80 -25.73 -47.01
C VAL A 122 4.40 -24.64 -48.01
N VAL A 123 4.90 -23.41 -47.82
CA VAL A 123 4.75 -22.31 -48.79
C VAL A 123 6.01 -22.23 -49.65
N PRO A 124 5.93 -22.31 -51.00
CA PRO A 124 7.10 -22.22 -51.87
C PRO A 124 7.55 -20.76 -52.08
N CYS A 125 8.86 -20.54 -52.02
CA CYS A 125 9.47 -19.23 -52.33
C CYS A 125 9.45 -18.94 -53.84
N GLY A 126 8.98 -17.75 -54.23
CA GLY A 126 9.18 -17.17 -55.56
C GLY A 126 10.33 -16.15 -55.57
N PRO A 127 11.03 -15.92 -56.70
CA PRO A 127 12.29 -15.18 -56.72
C PRO A 127 12.13 -13.66 -56.69
N VAL A 128 13.17 -13.02 -56.15
CA VAL A 128 13.39 -11.58 -56.05
C VAL A 128 13.41 -10.90 -57.43
N ARG A 129 12.75 -9.73 -57.55
CA ARG A 129 13.09 -8.70 -58.54
C ARG A 129 13.14 -7.32 -57.91
N SER A 130 14.33 -6.75 -57.88
CA SER A 130 14.60 -5.35 -57.58
C SER A 130 14.37 -4.46 -58.81
N PRO A 131 13.90 -3.21 -58.64
CA PRO A 131 14.09 -2.16 -59.62
C PRO A 131 15.33 -1.32 -59.27
N SER A 132 16.32 -1.31 -60.15
CA SER A 132 17.43 -0.34 -60.13
C SER A 132 17.22 0.73 -61.22
N PRO A 133 17.81 1.93 -61.10
CA PRO A 133 17.33 3.11 -61.80
C PRO A 133 18.09 3.45 -63.10
N ALA A 134 17.35 3.96 -64.09
CA ALA A 134 17.83 4.82 -65.19
C ALA A 134 16.61 5.63 -65.67
N ALA A 135 16.55 6.96 -65.53
CA ALA A 135 17.34 7.98 -66.21
C ALA A 135 17.02 8.08 -67.71
N LEU A 136 16.26 9.11 -68.10
CA LEU A 136 16.76 10.16 -68.99
C LEU A 136 15.89 11.43 -68.88
N ALA A 137 16.52 12.59 -69.09
CA ALA A 137 15.87 13.90 -69.06
C ALA A 137 15.54 14.39 -70.48
N LEU A 138 14.55 15.29 -70.60
CA LEU A 138 14.51 16.29 -71.66
C LEU A 138 13.72 17.52 -71.19
N ALA A 139 14.26 18.69 -71.49
CA ALA A 139 13.76 19.98 -71.01
C ALA A 139 13.12 20.77 -72.15
N ALA A 140 12.17 21.67 -71.83
CA ALA A 140 12.12 23.02 -72.42
C ALA A 140 11.09 23.94 -71.73
N LEU A 141 11.62 25.04 -71.20
CA LEU A 141 11.06 26.39 -71.07
C LEU A 141 9.66 26.68 -71.64
N GLY A 142 8.80 27.26 -70.81
CA GLY A 142 7.68 28.12 -71.19
C GLY A 142 7.49 29.23 -70.15
N LEU A 143 7.76 30.48 -70.51
CA LEU A 143 7.64 31.65 -69.62
C LEU A 143 6.28 32.36 -69.77
N SER A 144 5.97 33.18 -68.76
CA SER A 144 4.91 34.20 -68.73
C SER A 144 3.45 33.75 -68.91
N GLY A 145 2.77 33.59 -67.77
CA GLY A 145 1.32 33.71 -67.65
C GLY A 145 0.98 34.39 -66.31
N CYS A 146 0.83 35.72 -66.31
CA CYS A 146 0.40 36.46 -65.11
C CYS A 146 -1.08 36.16 -64.82
N GLY A 147 -1.34 35.14 -64.01
CA GLY A 147 -2.65 34.85 -63.44
C GLY A 147 -2.66 35.18 -61.95
N GLY A 148 -3.49 36.15 -61.54
CA GLY A 148 -3.59 36.56 -60.15
C GLY A 148 -4.19 35.47 -59.26
N GLY A 149 -3.34 34.74 -58.53
CA GLY A 149 -3.75 33.96 -57.37
C GLY A 149 -3.81 34.88 -56.14
N SER A 150 -4.99 35.02 -55.55
CA SER A 150 -5.21 35.79 -54.32
C SER A 150 -4.21 35.39 -53.22
N PRO A 151 -3.83 36.31 -52.31
CA PRO A 151 -3.12 35.91 -51.10
C PRO A 151 -3.93 34.82 -50.40
N ALA A 152 -3.27 33.71 -50.06
CA ALA A 152 -3.92 32.62 -49.34
C ALA A 152 -4.56 33.20 -48.07
N SER A 153 -5.89 33.10 -47.97
CA SER A 153 -6.61 33.45 -46.74
C SER A 153 -5.94 32.71 -45.58
N PRO A 154 -5.70 33.35 -44.43
CA PRO A 154 -5.24 32.62 -43.25
C PRO A 154 -6.25 31.49 -42.98
N ASP A 155 -5.74 30.25 -42.85
CA ASP A 155 -6.58 29.08 -42.65
C ASP A 155 -7.61 29.37 -41.56
N ARG A 156 -8.89 29.30 -41.93
CA ARG A 156 -9.98 29.57 -41.01
C ARG A 156 -9.83 28.59 -39.85
N PRO A 157 -9.69 29.05 -38.59
CA PRO A 157 -9.35 28.15 -37.49
C PRO A 157 -10.34 27.00 -37.45
N ALA A 158 -9.81 25.77 -37.57
CA ALA A 158 -10.63 24.58 -37.73
C ALA A 158 -11.66 24.49 -36.61
N GLN A 159 -12.93 24.28 -36.98
CA GLN A 159 -14.01 24.28 -35.99
C GLN A 159 -13.79 23.12 -35.01
N THR A 160 -13.81 23.45 -33.72
CA THR A 160 -13.61 22.50 -32.62
C THR A 160 -14.85 22.41 -31.76
N TYR A 161 -15.03 21.26 -31.12
CA TYR A 161 -16.18 20.91 -30.31
C TYR A 161 -15.73 20.33 -28.98
N PRO A 162 -16.57 20.36 -27.93
CA PRO A 162 -16.38 19.56 -26.74
C PRO A 162 -16.74 18.10 -27.04
N VAL A 163 -16.01 17.17 -26.41
CA VAL A 163 -16.35 15.74 -26.34
C VAL A 163 -16.57 15.38 -24.88
N THR A 164 -17.71 14.76 -24.59
CA THR A 164 -18.03 14.20 -23.27
C THR A 164 -17.78 12.70 -23.26
N ALA A 165 -17.11 12.22 -22.22
CA ALA A 165 -16.87 10.80 -21.95
C ALA A 165 -17.16 10.49 -20.48
N VAL A 166 -17.40 9.21 -20.17
CA VAL A 166 -17.55 8.69 -18.81
C VAL A 166 -16.61 7.50 -18.64
N VAL A 167 -15.76 7.55 -17.61
CA VAL A 167 -14.86 6.45 -17.25
C VAL A 167 -15.54 5.60 -16.17
N PHE A 168 -15.78 4.33 -16.48
CA PHE A 168 -16.47 3.38 -15.60
C PHE A 168 -15.65 2.10 -15.43
N TYR A 169 -15.84 1.42 -14.30
CA TYR A 169 -15.33 0.06 -14.13
C TYR A 169 -16.27 -0.90 -14.84
N ASP A 170 -15.75 -1.51 -15.91
CA ASP A 170 -16.33 -2.65 -16.60
C ASP A 170 -16.03 -3.91 -15.77
N GLU A 171 -17.04 -4.40 -15.06
CA GLU A 171 -16.92 -5.49 -14.09
C GLU A 171 -16.87 -6.85 -14.76
N ASN A 172 -17.39 -6.95 -15.99
CA ASN A 172 -17.58 -8.21 -16.71
C ASN A 172 -16.72 -8.34 -17.99
N ASP A 173 -15.93 -7.32 -18.33
CA ASP A 173 -15.00 -7.23 -19.48
C ASP A 173 -15.72 -7.34 -20.85
N ASN A 174 -16.94 -6.79 -20.96
CA ASN A 174 -17.72 -6.78 -22.21
C ASN A 174 -17.58 -5.49 -23.04
N GLY A 175 -16.96 -4.44 -22.48
CA GLY A 175 -16.72 -3.15 -23.12
C GLY A 175 -17.92 -2.20 -23.17
N THR A 176 -19.01 -2.51 -22.46
CA THR A 176 -20.26 -1.73 -22.43
C THR A 176 -20.67 -1.39 -21.00
N LEU A 177 -21.25 -0.21 -20.80
CA LEU A 177 -21.69 0.22 -19.48
C LEU A 177 -23.04 -0.43 -19.13
N ASP A 178 -23.02 -1.41 -18.22
CA ASP A 178 -24.17 -2.23 -17.87
C ASP A 178 -25.00 -1.67 -16.70
N ALA A 179 -26.27 -2.10 -16.65
CA ALA A 179 -27.19 -1.79 -15.56
C ALA A 179 -26.83 -2.57 -14.28
N GLY A 180 -25.93 -1.99 -13.49
CA GLY A 180 -25.39 -2.56 -12.25
C GLY A 180 -23.97 -2.10 -11.96
N GLU A 181 -23.23 -1.72 -13.01
CA GLU A 181 -21.90 -1.13 -12.93
C GLU A 181 -22.02 0.33 -12.48
N GLU A 182 -22.14 0.49 -11.16
CA GLU A 182 -22.32 1.78 -10.49
C GLU A 182 -20.98 2.48 -10.19
N VAL A 183 -19.83 1.80 -10.40
CA VAL A 183 -18.49 2.34 -10.12
C VAL A 183 -18.01 3.32 -11.19
N ARG A 184 -17.62 4.53 -10.78
CA ARG A 184 -17.12 5.62 -11.63
C ARG A 184 -15.75 6.08 -11.16
N LEU A 185 -14.81 6.25 -12.10
CA LEU A 185 -13.43 6.57 -11.75
C LEU A 185 -13.17 8.09 -11.79
N PRO A 186 -12.89 8.73 -10.64
CA PRO A 186 -12.61 10.16 -10.57
C PRO A 186 -11.15 10.47 -10.91
N GLU A 187 -10.88 11.73 -11.28
CA GLU A 187 -9.52 12.26 -11.45
C GLU A 187 -8.65 11.53 -12.51
N VAL A 188 -9.27 10.81 -13.46
CA VAL A 188 -8.63 10.13 -14.60
C VAL A 188 -8.56 11.09 -15.81
N ASP A 189 -7.42 11.14 -16.49
CA ASP A 189 -7.24 11.94 -17.70
C ASP A 189 -7.73 11.14 -18.93
N VAL A 190 -8.79 11.64 -19.57
CA VAL A 190 -9.33 11.17 -20.85
C VAL A 190 -8.68 11.94 -22.00
N GLU A 191 -8.19 11.22 -23.02
CA GLU A 191 -7.55 11.80 -24.20
C GLU A 191 -8.34 11.50 -25.49
N VAL A 192 -8.65 12.55 -26.27
CA VAL A 192 -9.30 12.46 -27.58
C VAL A 192 -8.59 13.40 -28.54
N ALA A 193 -8.12 12.90 -29.69
CA ALA A 193 -7.38 13.69 -30.69
C ALA A 193 -6.19 14.52 -30.13
N GLY A 194 -5.47 14.01 -29.12
CA GLY A 194 -4.38 14.71 -28.44
C GLY A 194 -4.82 15.85 -27.50
N ARG A 195 -6.13 16.02 -27.27
CA ARG A 195 -6.70 16.90 -26.25
C ARG A 195 -7.04 16.09 -25.00
N VAL A 196 -6.93 16.71 -23.83
CA VAL A 196 -7.16 16.06 -22.54
C VAL A 196 -8.28 16.74 -21.78
N GLY A 197 -9.18 15.96 -21.20
CA GLY A 197 -10.14 16.36 -20.17
C GLY A 197 -9.99 15.41 -18.96
N ARG A 198 -10.28 15.88 -17.76
CA ARG A 198 -10.13 15.06 -16.54
C ARG A 198 -11.50 14.69 -15.97
N SER A 199 -11.66 13.46 -15.49
CA SER A 199 -12.93 12.97 -14.97
C SER A 199 -13.29 13.62 -13.62
N GLU A 200 -14.55 14.04 -13.54
CA GLU A 200 -15.18 14.58 -12.34
C GLU A 200 -15.38 13.51 -11.26
N LYS A 201 -15.52 13.97 -10.01
CA LYS A 201 -15.83 13.11 -8.87
C LYS A 201 -17.26 12.59 -8.96
N LEU A 202 -17.49 11.37 -8.48
CA LEU A 202 -18.79 10.68 -8.42
C LEU A 202 -19.39 10.29 -9.79
N THR A 203 -19.24 11.14 -10.81
CA THR A 203 -19.80 10.91 -12.15
C THR A 203 -18.85 10.15 -13.08
N GLY A 204 -17.53 10.22 -12.86
CA GLY A 204 -16.52 9.71 -13.79
C GLY A 204 -16.50 10.45 -15.13
N ARG A 205 -17.22 11.56 -15.24
CA ARG A 205 -17.48 12.30 -16.47
C ARG A 205 -16.35 13.26 -16.78
N ALA A 206 -15.80 13.20 -17.99
CA ALA A 206 -14.75 14.09 -18.48
C ALA A 206 -15.24 14.88 -19.69
N VAL A 207 -14.92 16.18 -19.74
CA VAL A 207 -15.18 17.03 -20.92
C VAL A 207 -13.85 17.43 -21.56
N VAL A 208 -13.59 16.90 -22.74
CA VAL A 208 -12.41 17.19 -23.56
C VAL A 208 -12.73 18.34 -24.51
N ASN A 209 -12.12 19.50 -24.31
CA ASN A 209 -12.39 20.70 -25.11
C ASN A 209 -11.41 20.85 -26.28
N GLY A 210 -11.88 21.47 -27.37
CA GLY A 210 -11.01 21.82 -28.51
C GLY A 210 -10.71 20.65 -29.46
N VAL A 211 -11.60 19.66 -29.53
CA VAL A 211 -11.46 18.49 -30.42
C VAL A 211 -11.97 18.87 -31.83
N PRO A 212 -11.17 18.69 -32.91
CA PRO A 212 -11.65 18.94 -34.27
C PRO A 212 -12.79 17.99 -34.69
N ALA A 213 -13.52 18.33 -35.75
CA ALA A 213 -14.45 17.37 -36.36
C ALA A 213 -13.71 16.14 -36.91
N GLY A 214 -14.30 14.95 -36.76
CA GLY A 214 -13.69 13.69 -37.20
C GLY A 214 -14.17 12.48 -36.39
N SER A 215 -13.46 11.36 -36.50
CA SER A 215 -13.65 10.19 -35.65
C SER A 215 -12.32 9.85 -34.99
N TYR A 216 -12.33 9.69 -33.66
CA TYR A 216 -11.12 9.54 -32.86
C TYR A 216 -11.33 8.48 -31.76
N PRO A 217 -10.31 7.71 -31.37
CA PRO A 217 -10.39 6.89 -30.16
C PRO A 217 -10.47 7.79 -28.91
N ALA A 218 -11.31 7.41 -27.94
CA ALA A 218 -11.30 7.98 -26.60
C ALA A 218 -10.45 7.12 -25.66
N ALA A 219 -9.22 7.59 -25.45
CA ALA A 219 -8.19 7.13 -24.53
C ALA A 219 -8.47 7.43 -23.05
N VAL A 220 -8.00 6.60 -22.10
CA VAL A 220 -7.60 7.06 -20.76
C VAL A 220 -6.09 6.94 -20.61
N ARG A 221 -5.46 7.91 -19.94
CA ARG A 221 -4.02 7.87 -19.68
C ARG A 221 -3.74 6.94 -18.50
N THR A 222 -3.06 5.83 -18.73
CA THR A 222 -2.76 4.80 -17.72
C THR A 222 -2.10 5.37 -16.46
N ALA A 223 -1.24 6.38 -16.59
CA ALA A 223 -0.59 7.05 -15.45
C ALA A 223 -1.54 7.81 -14.52
N SER A 224 -2.77 8.12 -14.98
CA SER A 224 -3.81 8.79 -14.21
C SER A 224 -4.81 7.83 -13.54
N LEU A 225 -4.76 6.53 -13.88
CA LEU A 225 -5.64 5.52 -13.29
C LEU A 225 -5.25 5.21 -11.83
N PRO A 226 -6.21 4.86 -10.96
CA PRO A 226 -5.90 4.25 -9.67
C PRO A 226 -5.15 2.91 -9.84
N PRO A 227 -4.44 2.43 -8.81
CA PRO A 227 -3.70 1.17 -8.88
C PRO A 227 -4.53 -0.01 -9.40
N PHE A 228 -3.86 -0.90 -10.12
CA PHE A 228 -4.40 -2.13 -10.73
C PHE A 228 -5.42 -1.98 -11.87
N PHE A 229 -6.06 -0.82 -12.03
CA PHE A 229 -6.94 -0.59 -13.19
C PHE A 229 -6.15 -0.62 -14.51
N ALA A 230 -6.67 -1.40 -15.46
CA ALA A 230 -6.14 -1.55 -16.80
C ALA A 230 -7.06 -0.85 -17.81
N THR A 231 -6.48 -0.41 -18.93
CA THR A 231 -7.21 0.15 -20.05
C THR A 231 -7.81 -0.98 -20.89
N ALA A 232 -9.14 -0.98 -21.09
CA ALA A 232 -9.80 -1.86 -22.03
C ALA A 232 -9.85 -1.23 -23.44
N ALA A 233 -10.73 -1.73 -24.32
CA ALA A 233 -10.87 -1.22 -25.68
C ALA A 233 -11.29 0.26 -25.69
N SER A 234 -10.55 1.10 -26.43
CA SER A 234 -10.85 2.53 -26.56
C SER A 234 -11.97 2.74 -27.60
N PRO A 235 -13.16 3.22 -27.21
CA PRO A 235 -14.27 3.41 -28.14
C PRO A 235 -13.96 4.53 -29.15
N ALA A 236 -14.46 4.40 -30.37
CA ALA A 236 -14.40 5.46 -31.37
C ALA A 236 -15.51 6.49 -31.13
N VAL A 237 -15.15 7.77 -31.12
CA VAL A 237 -16.06 8.90 -30.89
C VAL A 237 -16.10 9.79 -32.12
N THR A 238 -17.30 9.96 -32.67
CA THR A 238 -17.57 10.92 -33.76
C THR A 238 -17.78 12.32 -33.19
N VAL A 239 -17.14 13.30 -33.83
CA VAL A 239 -17.12 14.71 -33.42
C VAL A 239 -17.63 15.58 -34.58
N PRO A 240 -18.64 16.46 -34.38
CA PRO A 240 -19.36 16.70 -33.13
C PRO A 240 -20.19 15.49 -32.65
N GLN A 241 -20.25 15.31 -31.33
CA GLN A 241 -21.15 14.37 -30.69
C GLN A 241 -22.61 14.81 -30.84
N ALA A 242 -23.53 13.84 -30.82
CA ALA A 242 -24.96 14.13 -30.70
C ALA A 242 -25.26 14.77 -29.34
N ALA A 243 -26.25 15.66 -29.28
CA ALA A 243 -26.63 16.34 -28.04
C ALA A 243 -27.03 15.31 -26.96
N GLY A 244 -26.38 15.37 -25.79
CA GLY A 244 -26.60 14.42 -24.69
C GLY A 244 -25.93 13.05 -24.86
N SER A 245 -25.14 12.82 -25.91
CA SER A 245 -24.35 11.59 -26.03
C SER A 245 -23.03 11.69 -25.27
N GLU A 246 -22.63 10.59 -24.62
CA GLU A 246 -21.38 10.47 -23.85
C GLU A 246 -20.65 9.20 -24.29
N ALA A 247 -19.33 9.27 -24.42
CA ALA A 247 -18.51 8.11 -24.73
C ALA A 247 -18.19 7.31 -23.46
N ALA A 248 -18.79 6.13 -23.30
CA ALA A 248 -18.46 5.23 -22.18
C ALA A 248 -17.10 4.58 -22.44
N ILE A 249 -16.08 4.90 -21.62
CA ILE A 249 -14.73 4.34 -21.73
C ILE A 249 -14.56 3.28 -20.63
N PRO A 250 -14.48 1.98 -20.98
CA PRO A 250 -14.29 0.91 -20.01
C PRO A 250 -12.85 0.90 -19.47
N VAL A 251 -12.73 0.64 -18.18
CA VAL A 251 -11.49 0.17 -17.54
C VAL A 251 -11.79 -1.06 -16.71
N THR A 252 -10.82 -1.97 -16.59
CA THR A 252 -11.04 -3.29 -15.97
C THR A 252 -10.03 -3.56 -14.85
N LEU A 253 -10.33 -4.55 -14.00
CA LEU A 253 -9.43 -5.04 -12.96
C LEU A 253 -9.05 -6.51 -13.27
N PRO A 254 -7.77 -6.92 -13.13
CA PRO A 254 -7.31 -8.26 -13.47
C PRO A 254 -7.65 -9.32 -12.40
N ILE A 255 -8.90 -9.34 -11.93
CA ILE A 255 -9.37 -10.16 -10.80
C ILE A 255 -9.90 -11.55 -11.21
N GLY A 256 -10.17 -11.75 -12.51
CA GLY A 256 -10.64 -13.02 -13.03
C GLY A 256 -12.04 -13.37 -12.54
N ASN A 257 -12.16 -14.48 -11.80
CA ASN A 257 -13.46 -14.98 -11.30
C ASN A 257 -13.73 -14.54 -9.85
N ASN A 258 -12.89 -13.66 -9.29
CA ASN A 258 -13.17 -13.05 -7.99
C ASN A 258 -14.32 -12.07 -8.10
N VAL A 259 -15.03 -11.85 -7.00
CA VAL A 259 -16.24 -11.02 -6.97
C VAL A 259 -15.81 -9.53 -7.03
N PRO A 260 -16.30 -8.76 -8.02
CA PRO A 260 -16.13 -7.30 -8.05
C PRO A 260 -16.61 -6.66 -6.74
N ASP A 261 -16.07 -5.48 -6.43
CA ASP A 261 -16.39 -4.70 -5.22
C ASP A 261 -16.28 -5.46 -3.87
N THR A 262 -15.64 -6.63 -3.84
CA THR A 262 -15.42 -7.40 -2.61
C THR A 262 -13.99 -7.24 -2.11
N TYR A 263 -13.85 -6.77 -0.87
CA TYR A 263 -12.58 -6.46 -0.22
C TYR A 263 -12.39 -7.35 1.00
N LEU A 264 -11.28 -8.08 1.10
CA LEU A 264 -10.92 -8.87 2.28
C LEU A 264 -9.99 -8.05 3.17
N ALA A 265 -10.48 -7.58 4.32
CA ALA A 265 -9.67 -6.96 5.35
C ALA A 265 -9.01 -8.06 6.21
N PHE A 266 -7.69 -8.20 6.11
CA PHE A 266 -6.94 -9.34 6.64
C PHE A 266 -5.84 -8.89 7.60
N GLY A 267 -5.93 -9.31 8.87
CA GLY A 267 -5.01 -8.81 9.90
C GLY A 267 -5.16 -9.41 11.29
N ASP A 268 -4.68 -8.68 12.29
CA ASP A 268 -4.73 -9.06 13.70
C ASP A 268 -5.94 -8.44 14.44
N SER A 269 -5.81 -8.13 15.73
CA SER A 269 -6.85 -7.49 16.54
C SER A 269 -7.25 -6.10 16.04
N ILE A 270 -6.36 -5.39 15.33
CA ILE A 270 -6.70 -4.10 14.72
C ILE A 270 -7.70 -4.29 13.56
N THR A 271 -7.55 -5.37 12.79
CA THR A 271 -8.52 -5.74 11.74
C THR A 271 -9.79 -6.37 12.31
N ALA A 272 -9.74 -6.94 13.51
CA ALA A 272 -10.93 -7.34 14.25
C ALA A 272 -11.70 -6.14 14.85
N GLY A 273 -11.15 -4.93 14.79
CA GLY A 273 -11.78 -3.71 15.28
C GLY A 273 -11.67 -3.49 16.79
N GLU A 274 -10.75 -4.17 17.50
CA GLU A 274 -10.56 -3.94 18.94
C GLU A 274 -10.24 -2.46 19.22
N GLY A 275 -10.88 -1.88 20.24
CA GLY A 275 -10.74 -0.46 20.60
C GLY A 275 -11.71 0.48 19.87
N ALA A 276 -12.37 0.03 18.80
CA ALA A 276 -13.48 0.77 18.20
C ALA A 276 -14.72 0.74 19.13
N PHE A 277 -15.56 1.77 19.02
CA PHE A 277 -16.79 1.90 19.81
C PHE A 277 -18.03 2.08 18.92
N SER A 278 -17.93 2.90 17.87
CA SER A 278 -19.05 3.21 16.97
C SER A 278 -18.98 2.54 15.60
N THR A 279 -17.92 1.76 15.33
CA THR A 279 -17.63 1.13 14.03
C THR A 279 -17.02 -0.26 14.21
N HIS A 280 -17.04 -1.09 13.17
CA HIS A 280 -16.23 -2.32 13.07
C HIS A 280 -14.76 -1.99 12.70
N GLY A 281 -14.16 -1.06 13.44
CA GLY A 281 -12.84 -0.52 13.15
C GLY A 281 -12.75 0.16 11.78
N TYR A 282 -11.68 -0.10 11.04
CA TYR A 282 -11.47 0.55 9.73
C TYR A 282 -12.33 -0.02 8.59
N LEU A 283 -13.03 -1.14 8.79
CA LEU A 283 -13.76 -1.84 7.74
C LEU A 283 -14.92 -0.96 7.22
N ASP A 284 -15.78 -0.51 8.14
CA ASP A 284 -16.88 0.42 7.86
C ASP A 284 -16.38 1.72 7.23
N VAL A 285 -15.20 2.21 7.65
CA VAL A 285 -14.58 3.42 7.11
C VAL A 285 -14.16 3.23 5.65
N VAL A 286 -13.52 2.10 5.32
CA VAL A 286 -13.13 1.78 3.93
C VAL A 286 -14.38 1.62 3.06
N GLU A 287 -15.38 0.88 3.54
CA GLU A 287 -16.63 0.66 2.81
C GLU A 287 -17.36 1.98 2.51
N ALA A 288 -17.54 2.82 3.53
CA ALA A 288 -18.16 4.13 3.40
C ALA A 288 -17.38 5.06 2.46
N LEU A 289 -16.04 5.12 2.56
CA LEU A 289 -15.23 5.98 1.70
C LEU A 289 -15.24 5.53 0.24
N LEU A 290 -15.19 4.23 -0.03
CA LEU A 290 -15.33 3.68 -1.39
C LEU A 290 -16.70 4.04 -1.96
N GLN A 291 -17.78 3.71 -1.24
CA GLN A 291 -19.15 3.96 -1.65
C GLN A 291 -19.41 5.44 -1.95
N GLN A 292 -18.88 6.34 -1.10
CA GLN A 292 -19.05 7.79 -1.21
C GLN A 292 -18.23 8.45 -2.32
N ASN A 293 -17.15 7.83 -2.81
CA ASN A 293 -16.23 8.48 -3.77
C ASN A 293 -16.17 7.80 -5.13
N LEU A 294 -16.40 6.49 -5.19
CA LEU A 294 -16.38 5.68 -6.41
C LEU A 294 -17.77 5.20 -6.84
N GLY A 295 -18.77 5.21 -5.94
CA GLY A 295 -20.05 4.54 -6.19
C GLY A 295 -19.95 3.04 -5.91
N GLY A 296 -20.60 2.22 -6.73
CA GLY A 296 -20.59 0.77 -6.57
C GLY A 296 -21.40 0.29 -5.37
N ARG A 297 -21.09 -0.93 -4.91
CA ARG A 297 -21.63 -1.55 -3.69
C ARG A 297 -20.50 -2.29 -2.96
N PRO A 298 -19.47 -1.56 -2.50
CA PRO A 298 -18.30 -2.16 -1.87
C PRO A 298 -18.73 -2.99 -0.67
N ARG A 299 -18.11 -4.16 -0.51
CA ARG A 299 -18.32 -5.05 0.63
C ARG A 299 -16.98 -5.42 1.26
N VAL A 300 -16.73 -4.90 2.45
CA VAL A 300 -15.49 -5.13 3.20
C VAL A 300 -15.71 -6.25 4.22
N ILE A 301 -15.15 -7.43 3.93
CA ILE A 301 -15.23 -8.60 4.81
C ILE A 301 -14.05 -8.58 5.78
N GLY A 302 -14.35 -8.56 7.08
CA GLY A 302 -13.36 -8.70 8.13
C GLY A 302 -12.89 -10.13 8.34
N ASP A 303 -11.58 -10.33 8.32
CA ASP A 303 -10.89 -11.53 8.77
C ASP A 303 -9.68 -11.13 9.62
N GLY A 304 -9.98 -10.52 10.77
CA GLY A 304 -9.02 -10.17 11.82
C GLY A 304 -8.99 -11.23 12.92
N VAL A 305 -7.80 -11.65 13.36
CA VAL A 305 -7.65 -12.63 14.45
C VAL A 305 -6.75 -12.08 15.55
N SER A 306 -7.35 -11.84 16.72
CA SER A 306 -6.72 -11.17 17.86
C SER A 306 -5.40 -11.79 18.31
N GLY A 307 -4.41 -10.93 18.58
CA GLY A 307 -3.08 -11.34 19.08
C GLY A 307 -2.22 -12.15 18.10
N THR A 308 -2.68 -12.40 16.87
CA THR A 308 -1.90 -13.16 15.88
C THR A 308 -0.73 -12.35 15.32
N THR A 309 0.37 -13.03 15.03
CA THR A 309 1.53 -12.48 14.33
C THR A 309 1.39 -12.65 12.82
N SER A 310 2.18 -11.90 12.04
CA SER A 310 2.21 -12.03 10.59
C SER A 310 2.47 -13.47 10.11
N ALA A 311 3.30 -14.26 10.81
CA ALA A 311 3.51 -15.68 10.52
C ALA A 311 2.19 -16.49 10.54
N VAL A 312 1.33 -16.27 11.53
CA VAL A 312 0.01 -16.91 11.60
C VAL A 312 -0.93 -16.38 10.50
N GLY A 313 -0.75 -15.11 10.10
CA GLY A 313 -1.37 -14.54 8.90
C GLY A 313 -0.95 -15.28 7.63
N SER A 314 0.33 -15.60 7.46
CA SER A 314 0.83 -16.40 6.32
C SER A 314 0.25 -17.81 6.31
N ASP A 315 0.11 -18.47 7.45
CA ASP A 315 -0.45 -19.83 7.52
C ASP A 315 -1.94 -19.89 7.12
N ARG A 316 -2.69 -18.79 7.27
CA ARG A 316 -4.15 -18.77 7.10
C ARG A 316 -4.65 -18.07 5.82
N ILE A 317 -3.88 -17.15 5.23
CA ILE A 317 -4.32 -16.26 4.13
C ILE A 317 -4.98 -16.99 2.95
N GLU A 318 -4.43 -18.12 2.52
CA GLU A 318 -4.99 -18.84 1.38
C GLU A 318 -6.40 -19.39 1.64
N SER A 319 -6.69 -19.77 2.89
CA SER A 319 -8.02 -20.28 3.26
C SER A 319 -9.07 -19.17 3.14
N SER A 320 -8.72 -17.98 3.61
CA SER A 320 -9.55 -16.78 3.53
C SER A 320 -9.79 -16.35 2.08
N LEU A 321 -8.74 -16.32 1.26
CA LEU A 321 -8.83 -16.04 -0.18
C LEU A 321 -9.75 -17.04 -0.90
N ARG A 322 -9.60 -18.35 -0.64
CA ARG A 322 -10.46 -19.41 -1.20
C ARG A 322 -11.91 -19.36 -0.71
N SER A 323 -12.17 -18.82 0.48
CA SER A 323 -13.53 -18.71 1.02
C SER A 323 -14.27 -17.46 0.55
N VAL A 324 -13.55 -16.40 0.20
CA VAL A 324 -14.13 -15.07 -0.08
C VAL A 324 -14.12 -14.73 -1.57
N HIS A 325 -13.12 -15.19 -2.33
CA HIS A 325 -12.87 -14.75 -3.70
C HIS A 325 -12.86 -13.22 -3.88
N PRO A 326 -12.04 -12.46 -3.11
CA PRO A 326 -12.10 -10.99 -3.10
C PRO A 326 -11.37 -10.35 -4.28
N ALA A 327 -11.93 -9.30 -4.86
CA ALA A 327 -11.22 -8.41 -5.78
C ALA A 327 -9.96 -7.80 -5.14
N TYR A 328 -10.01 -7.39 -3.88
CA TYR A 328 -8.89 -6.76 -3.15
C TYR A 328 -8.60 -7.45 -1.82
N THR A 329 -7.32 -7.55 -1.44
CA THR A 329 -6.89 -8.03 -0.11
C THR A 329 -6.14 -6.91 0.61
N LEU A 330 -6.72 -6.43 1.72
CA LEU A 330 -6.22 -5.32 2.54
C LEU A 330 -5.45 -5.89 3.74
N ILE A 331 -4.12 -5.91 3.66
CA ILE A 331 -3.24 -6.58 4.61
C ILE A 331 -2.76 -5.58 5.68
N LEU A 332 -3.11 -5.82 6.95
CA LEU A 332 -2.55 -5.10 8.11
C LEU A 332 -2.07 -6.09 9.16
N TYR A 333 -0.75 -6.32 9.19
CA TYR A 333 -0.10 -7.27 10.09
C TYR A 333 1.26 -6.74 10.56
N GLY A 334 1.70 -7.17 11.74
CA GLY A 334 3.04 -6.92 12.28
C GLY A 334 3.07 -6.29 13.67
N THR A 335 1.96 -5.72 14.14
CA THR A 335 1.85 -5.08 15.47
C THR A 335 2.22 -6.02 16.61
N ASN A 336 1.83 -7.30 16.50
CA ASN A 336 2.12 -8.34 17.48
C ASN A 336 3.50 -8.99 17.31
N ASP A 337 4.18 -8.80 16.17
CA ASP A 337 5.47 -9.43 15.89
C ASP A 337 6.57 -8.87 16.79
N TRP A 338 6.48 -7.59 17.15
CA TRP A 338 7.28 -6.94 18.20
C TRP A 338 7.33 -7.76 19.49
N ASN A 339 6.26 -8.49 19.85
CA ASN A 339 6.21 -9.27 21.08
C ASN A 339 7.05 -10.57 21.02
N LYS A 340 7.59 -10.95 19.85
CA LYS A 340 8.43 -12.14 19.69
C LYS A 340 9.91 -11.79 19.88
N SER A 341 10.63 -12.61 20.64
CA SER A 341 12.06 -12.43 20.93
C SER A 341 12.93 -12.29 19.68
N ALA A 342 12.65 -13.09 18.64
CA ALA A 342 13.32 -13.03 17.34
C ALA A 342 13.24 -11.65 16.67
N CYS A 343 12.21 -10.87 16.98
CA CYS A 343 11.98 -9.55 16.40
C CYS A 343 12.51 -8.39 17.25
N LYS A 344 12.96 -8.66 18.48
CA LYS A 344 13.59 -7.67 19.38
C LYS A 344 15.13 -7.65 19.29
N THR A 345 15.72 -8.35 18.31
CA THR A 345 17.17 -8.38 18.10
C THR A 345 17.63 -7.19 17.23
N ALA A 346 18.88 -6.76 17.40
CA ALA A 346 19.39 -5.51 16.84
C ALA A 346 19.58 -5.49 15.30
N GLN A 347 19.33 -6.60 14.60
CA GLN A 347 19.47 -6.72 13.15
C GLN A 347 18.40 -7.66 12.57
N PRO A 348 17.83 -7.35 11.37
CA PRO A 348 16.89 -8.24 10.69
C PRO A 348 17.55 -9.57 10.25
N PRO A 349 16.78 -10.64 10.01
CA PRO A 349 15.32 -10.62 9.81
C PRO A 349 14.50 -11.02 11.05
N CYS A 350 13.58 -10.13 11.43
CA CYS A 350 12.30 -10.57 11.97
C CYS A 350 11.47 -11.15 10.82
N PHE A 351 10.70 -12.22 11.08
CA PHE A 351 9.91 -12.94 10.06
C PHE A 351 8.86 -12.07 9.36
N THR A 352 8.49 -10.91 9.92
CA THR A 352 7.45 -10.00 9.41
C THR A 352 7.52 -9.77 7.90
N ILE A 353 8.71 -9.49 7.34
CA ILE A 353 8.84 -9.15 5.92
C ILE A 353 8.61 -10.37 5.02
N ASP A 354 9.08 -11.56 5.41
CA ASP A 354 8.87 -12.77 4.63
C ASP A 354 7.42 -13.24 4.73
N SER A 355 6.81 -13.11 5.92
CA SER A 355 5.39 -13.38 6.13
C SER A 355 4.47 -12.46 5.32
N LEU A 356 4.74 -11.14 5.32
CA LEU A 356 4.00 -10.17 4.53
C LEU A 356 4.23 -10.36 3.03
N ARG A 357 5.46 -10.73 2.61
CA ARG A 357 5.78 -11.09 1.22
C ARG A 357 4.92 -12.27 0.76
N PHE A 358 4.84 -13.33 1.57
CA PHE A 358 4.00 -14.49 1.28
C PHE A 358 2.52 -14.10 1.14
N MET A 359 1.97 -13.29 2.05
CA MET A 359 0.57 -12.83 1.95
C MET A 359 0.29 -12.03 0.67
N ILE A 360 1.19 -11.13 0.26
CA ILE A 360 1.09 -10.40 -1.01
C ILE A 360 1.11 -11.38 -2.20
N GLN A 361 2.02 -12.35 -2.19
CA GLN A 361 2.17 -13.32 -3.27
C GLN A 361 0.97 -14.27 -3.36
N ALA A 362 0.42 -14.71 -2.23
CA ALA A 362 -0.79 -15.52 -2.15
C ALA A 362 -2.01 -14.76 -2.70
N ALA A 363 -2.19 -13.49 -2.33
CA ALA A 363 -3.25 -12.65 -2.89
C ALA A 363 -3.13 -12.53 -4.42
N ARG A 364 -1.93 -12.22 -4.94
CA ARG A 364 -1.67 -12.14 -6.40
C ARG A 364 -1.93 -13.46 -7.11
N ALA A 365 -1.51 -14.60 -6.53
CA ALA A 365 -1.76 -15.92 -7.07
C ALA A 365 -3.27 -16.26 -7.13
N ALA A 366 -4.03 -15.81 -6.14
CA ALA A 366 -5.50 -15.90 -6.12
C ALA A 366 -6.21 -14.89 -7.03
N ARG A 367 -5.47 -14.05 -7.79
CA ARG A 367 -5.99 -12.89 -8.55
C ARG A 367 -6.73 -11.87 -7.67
N SER A 368 -6.36 -11.75 -6.40
CA SER A 368 -6.78 -10.67 -5.53
C SER A 368 -5.70 -9.59 -5.48
N LEU A 369 -6.13 -8.33 -5.51
CA LEU A 369 -5.26 -7.16 -5.62
C LEU A 369 -4.70 -6.79 -4.24
N PRO A 370 -3.38 -6.92 -4.00
CA PRO A 370 -2.80 -6.72 -2.67
C PRO A 370 -2.64 -5.24 -2.34
N VAL A 371 -3.28 -4.80 -1.26
CA VAL A 371 -3.05 -3.48 -0.64
C VAL A 371 -2.46 -3.73 0.73
N ILE A 372 -1.17 -3.44 0.91
CA ILE A 372 -0.48 -3.64 2.19
C ILE A 372 -0.36 -2.33 2.97
N SER A 373 -0.70 -2.39 4.26
CA SER A 373 -0.50 -1.28 5.19
C SER A 373 0.84 -1.35 5.90
N THR A 374 1.42 -0.19 6.18
CA THR A 374 2.42 -0.02 7.25
C THR A 374 1.81 -0.33 8.62
N ILE A 375 2.62 -0.85 9.54
CA ILE A 375 2.26 -1.05 10.96
C ILE A 375 2.03 0.33 11.60
N ILE A 376 0.89 0.53 12.26
CA ILE A 376 0.60 1.78 12.99
C ILE A 376 1.55 1.96 14.18
N PRO A 377 1.84 3.19 14.64
CA PRO A 377 2.51 3.37 15.92
C PRO A 377 1.66 2.80 17.06
N ALA A 378 2.28 2.60 18.22
CA ALA A 378 1.63 2.28 19.48
C ALA A 378 1.56 3.52 20.41
N HIS A 379 0.74 3.48 21.44
CA HIS A 379 0.53 4.63 22.33
C HIS A 379 1.84 5.04 23.04
N PRO A 380 2.35 6.28 22.84
CA PRO A 380 3.73 6.62 23.18
C PRO A 380 4.03 6.68 24.69
N VAL A 381 3.01 6.82 25.54
CA VAL A 381 3.16 6.82 27.02
C VAL A 381 2.91 5.43 27.65
N LEU A 382 2.16 4.56 26.98
CA LEU A 382 1.74 3.26 27.53
C LEU A 382 2.62 2.11 27.00
N THR A 383 3.59 2.41 26.14
CA THR A 383 4.49 1.44 25.52
C THR A 383 5.94 1.92 25.60
N PRO A 384 6.91 1.00 25.68
CA PRO A 384 8.33 1.35 25.63
C PRO A 384 8.67 2.03 24.29
N PRO A 385 9.47 3.12 24.27
CA PRO A 385 9.76 3.90 23.06
C PRO A 385 10.38 3.05 21.95
N GLU A 386 11.17 2.03 22.31
CA GLU A 386 11.80 1.07 21.40
C GLU A 386 10.79 0.35 20.50
N ARG A 387 9.53 0.22 20.94
CA ARG A 387 8.44 -0.34 20.11
C ARG A 387 8.15 0.54 18.90
N ASN A 388 8.08 1.86 19.09
CA ASN A 388 7.79 2.81 18.02
C ASN A 388 9.02 3.04 17.12
N GLU A 389 10.23 2.95 17.66
CA GLU A 389 11.47 2.91 16.88
C GLU A 389 11.52 1.66 15.98
N TRP A 390 11.18 0.49 16.51
CA TRP A 390 11.08 -0.75 15.74
C TRP A 390 9.99 -0.69 14.67
N VAL A 391 8.80 -0.16 15.00
CA VAL A 391 7.71 0.03 14.02
C VAL A 391 8.16 0.94 12.87
N ALA A 392 8.85 2.05 13.17
CA ALA A 392 9.40 2.93 12.14
C ALA A 392 10.41 2.21 11.23
N ALA A 393 11.36 1.46 11.81
CA ALA A 393 12.36 0.69 11.06
C ALA A 393 11.75 -0.44 10.22
N MET A 394 10.74 -1.15 10.76
CA MET A 394 10.01 -2.18 10.04
C MET A 394 9.19 -1.59 8.89
N ASN A 395 8.61 -0.40 9.07
CA ASN A 395 7.85 0.28 8.04
C ASN A 395 8.69 0.72 6.84
N ASP A 396 9.96 1.08 7.01
CA ASP A 396 10.87 1.32 5.87
C ASP A 396 11.04 0.05 5.01
N LEU A 397 11.11 -1.12 5.65
CA LEU A 397 11.18 -2.42 4.97
C LEU A 397 9.85 -2.79 4.32
N ILE A 398 8.69 -2.56 4.96
CA ILE A 398 7.36 -2.77 4.36
C ILE A 398 7.15 -1.87 3.14
N LYS A 399 7.56 -0.59 3.21
CA LYS A 399 7.52 0.35 2.09
C LYS A 399 8.42 -0.10 0.93
N ALA A 400 9.55 -0.75 1.22
CA ALA A 400 10.39 -1.36 0.19
C ALA A 400 9.74 -2.64 -0.39
N LEU A 401 9.17 -3.50 0.44
CA LEU A 401 8.47 -4.72 0.04
C LEU A 401 7.30 -4.44 -0.90
N ALA A 402 6.43 -3.46 -0.57
CA ALA A 402 5.30 -3.09 -1.42
C ALA A 402 5.74 -2.72 -2.84
N ARG A 403 6.84 -1.96 -2.96
CA ARG A 403 7.45 -1.60 -4.26
C ARG A 403 8.09 -2.80 -4.98
N GLN A 404 8.67 -3.76 -4.25
CA GLN A 404 9.28 -4.96 -4.83
C GLN A 404 8.23 -5.92 -5.40
N GLU A 405 7.13 -6.13 -4.69
CA GLU A 405 6.08 -7.10 -5.07
C GLU A 405 4.98 -6.47 -5.95
N GLY A 406 5.03 -5.16 -6.20
CA GLY A 406 4.00 -4.44 -6.98
C GLY A 406 2.67 -4.28 -6.25
N ALA A 407 2.67 -4.28 -4.92
CA ALA A 407 1.48 -4.06 -4.10
C ALA A 407 1.21 -2.56 -3.88
N ALA A 408 -0.07 -2.20 -3.76
CA ALA A 408 -0.46 -0.86 -3.34
C ALA A 408 -0.14 -0.67 -1.85
N LEU A 409 0.27 0.55 -1.46
CA LEU A 409 0.74 0.86 -0.11
C LEU A 409 -0.24 1.81 0.61
N ALA A 410 -0.82 1.34 1.71
CA ALA A 410 -1.54 2.18 2.67
C ALA A 410 -0.57 2.67 3.77
N ASP A 411 -0.16 3.94 3.74
CA ASP A 411 0.76 4.52 4.73
C ASP A 411 0.03 4.95 6.02
N SER A 412 -0.64 4.00 6.67
CA SER A 412 -1.36 4.23 7.95
C SER A 412 -0.46 4.80 9.04
N TYR A 413 0.83 4.42 9.08
CA TYR A 413 1.82 5.01 9.96
C TYR A 413 2.00 6.51 9.67
N GLY A 414 2.21 6.87 8.40
CA GLY A 414 2.28 8.26 7.96
C GLY A 414 1.02 9.06 8.29
N ALA A 415 -0.17 8.44 8.22
CA ALA A 415 -1.42 9.09 8.61
C ALA A 415 -1.47 9.41 10.12
N PHE A 416 -1.05 8.48 10.99
CA PHE A 416 -0.96 8.72 12.44
C PHE A 416 0.08 9.79 12.79
N ILE A 417 1.29 9.72 12.21
CA ILE A 417 2.34 10.73 12.44
C ILE A 417 1.88 12.12 11.97
N LYS A 418 1.13 12.21 10.86
CA LYS A 418 0.56 13.47 10.37
C LYS A 418 -0.55 14.02 11.26
N ALA A 419 -1.33 13.17 11.93
CA ALA A 419 -2.37 13.59 12.87
C ALA A 419 -1.79 14.20 14.17
N GLY A 420 -0.52 13.90 14.50
CA GLY A 420 0.23 14.57 15.56
C GLY A 420 0.08 13.90 16.92
N ASP A 421 -0.94 14.29 17.70
CA ASP A 421 -1.12 13.81 19.08
C ASP A 421 -1.60 12.34 19.12
N LEU A 422 -0.63 11.43 19.09
CA LEU A 422 -0.87 10.00 19.15
C LEU A 422 -1.64 9.55 20.40
N THR A 423 -1.56 10.27 21.53
CA THR A 423 -2.22 9.84 22.77
C THR A 423 -3.75 9.81 22.67
N ARG A 424 -4.31 10.55 21.70
CA ARG A 424 -5.74 10.68 21.47
C ARG A 424 -6.30 9.72 20.41
N LEU A 425 -5.46 8.87 19.83
CA LEU A 425 -5.81 7.99 18.71
C LEU A 425 -5.98 6.51 19.10
N PHE A 426 -5.74 6.15 20.36
CA PHE A 426 -5.85 4.77 20.87
C PHE A 426 -6.91 4.65 21.96
N SER A 427 -7.40 3.42 22.16
CA SER A 427 -8.20 3.02 23.33
C SER A 427 -7.34 2.37 24.42
N ASP A 428 -6.21 1.76 24.05
CA ASP A 428 -5.25 1.11 24.95
C ASP A 428 -3.79 1.37 24.53
N ASP A 429 -2.86 0.46 24.84
CA ASP A 429 -1.44 0.58 24.47
C ASP A 429 -1.17 0.50 22.96
N LYS A 430 -2.07 -0.08 22.15
CA LYS A 430 -1.83 -0.44 20.73
C LYS A 430 -3.05 -0.39 19.83
N HIS A 431 -4.25 -0.52 20.37
CA HIS A 431 -5.50 -0.58 19.62
C HIS A 431 -6.03 0.82 19.36
N PRO A 432 -6.31 1.19 18.09
CA PRO A 432 -6.91 2.48 17.77
C PRO A 432 -8.27 2.66 18.45
N ASN A 433 -8.63 3.90 18.73
CA ASN A 433 -10.03 4.27 18.91
C ASN A 433 -10.65 4.64 17.54
N ASP A 434 -11.94 4.98 17.51
CA ASP A 434 -12.65 5.35 16.28
C ASP A 434 -11.90 6.41 15.44
N ALA A 435 -11.28 7.42 16.07
CA ALA A 435 -10.51 8.45 15.35
C ALA A 435 -9.20 7.91 14.75
N GLY A 436 -8.53 6.97 15.42
CA GLY A 436 -7.41 6.24 14.85
C GLY A 436 -7.84 5.32 13.69
N TYR A 437 -9.00 4.67 13.79
CA TYR A 437 -9.55 3.84 12.71
C TYR A 437 -9.93 4.64 11.46
N GLN A 438 -10.39 5.89 11.60
CA GLN A 438 -10.58 6.81 10.46
C GLN A 438 -9.28 7.01 9.66
N LEU A 439 -8.12 7.09 10.32
CA LEU A 439 -6.83 7.24 9.66
C LEU A 439 -6.40 5.98 8.91
N ILE A 440 -6.66 4.79 9.46
CA ILE A 440 -6.38 3.51 8.78
C ILE A 440 -7.27 3.34 7.55
N GLY A 441 -8.58 3.56 7.70
CA GLY A 441 -9.53 3.42 6.60
C GLY A 441 -9.27 4.44 5.49
N GLY A 442 -8.94 5.68 5.85
CA GLY A 442 -8.50 6.70 4.90
C GLY A 442 -7.21 6.32 4.17
N ALA A 443 -6.24 5.70 4.84
CA ALA A 443 -5.00 5.25 4.19
C ALA A 443 -5.25 4.11 3.16
N PHE A 444 -6.12 3.14 3.49
CA PHE A 444 -6.53 2.10 2.54
C PHE A 444 -7.32 2.67 1.37
N PHE A 445 -8.31 3.53 1.62
CA PHE A 445 -9.07 4.20 0.55
C PHE A 445 -8.15 4.96 -0.41
N LEU A 446 -7.19 5.74 0.11
CA LEU A 446 -6.22 6.47 -0.73
C LEU A 446 -5.34 5.54 -1.56
N ALA A 447 -4.97 4.37 -1.03
CA ALA A 447 -4.16 3.38 -1.74
C ALA A 447 -4.94 2.61 -2.84
N ILE A 448 -6.27 2.54 -2.74
CA ILE A 448 -7.14 1.91 -3.74
C ILE A 448 -7.56 2.94 -4.81
N ALA A 449 -8.04 4.12 -4.38
CA ALA A 449 -8.81 5.03 -5.22
C ALA A 449 -8.00 6.17 -5.87
N ARG A 450 -6.72 6.39 -5.51
CA ARG A 450 -5.90 7.47 -6.08
C ARG A 450 -4.71 6.98 -6.88
N SER A 451 -4.52 7.57 -8.05
CA SER A 451 -3.36 7.28 -8.89
C SER A 451 -2.04 7.66 -8.21
N PRO A 452 -0.95 6.89 -8.44
CA PRO A 452 0.39 7.24 -7.96
C PRO A 452 0.90 8.61 -8.47
N ALA A 453 0.36 9.10 -9.59
CA ALA A 453 0.64 10.44 -10.09
C ALA A 453 -0.03 11.54 -9.25
N ALA A 454 -1.28 11.34 -8.81
CA ALA A 454 -2.03 12.30 -7.99
C ALA A 454 -1.44 12.47 -6.58
N THR A 455 -0.76 11.46 -6.03
CA THR A 455 -0.03 11.60 -4.76
C THR A 455 1.29 12.37 -4.92
N CYS A 456 1.85 12.44 -6.13
CA CYS A 456 3.00 13.29 -6.46
C CYS A 456 2.61 14.75 -6.78
N SER A 457 1.39 15.02 -7.25
CA SER A 457 0.99 16.34 -7.76
C SER A 457 0.75 17.43 -6.71
N CYS A 458 1.08 17.20 -5.43
CA CYS A 458 1.18 18.27 -4.43
C CYS A 458 2.47 19.11 -4.54
N SER A 459 3.38 18.79 -5.47
CA SER A 459 4.50 19.67 -5.84
C SER A 459 4.10 20.65 -6.93
N ARG A 460 4.27 21.97 -6.67
CA ARG A 460 3.99 23.07 -7.62
C ARG A 460 4.65 22.86 -8.99
N PRO A 461 4.02 23.27 -10.09
CA PRO A 461 4.64 23.23 -11.41
C PRO A 461 5.83 24.20 -11.47
N GLY A 462 7.02 23.71 -11.81
CA GLY A 462 8.19 24.56 -12.00
C GLY A 462 9.56 23.94 -11.76
N ARG A 463 9.92 22.89 -12.52
CA ARG A 463 11.28 22.66 -13.08
C ARG A 463 11.31 21.44 -14.00
N PRO A 464 12.16 21.42 -15.05
CA PRO A 464 12.31 20.28 -15.95
C PRO A 464 13.24 19.21 -15.36
N GLY A 465 13.14 17.99 -15.90
CA GLY A 465 14.10 16.90 -15.66
C GLY A 465 13.67 15.92 -14.56
N VAL A 466 13.11 14.79 -14.97
CA VAL A 466 13.03 13.59 -14.11
C VAL A 466 14.34 12.84 -14.26
N GLU A 467 15.34 13.22 -13.46
CA GLU A 467 16.53 12.40 -13.23
C GLU A 467 17.21 12.83 -11.91
N ASP A 468 17.96 11.90 -11.32
CA ASP A 468 18.75 12.05 -10.09
C ASP A 468 18.00 12.29 -8.76
N ARG A 469 17.39 11.23 -8.22
CA ARG A 469 17.16 11.09 -6.78
C ARG A 469 18.30 10.28 -6.15
N MET A 470 19.17 10.96 -5.41
CA MET A 470 20.28 10.37 -4.63
C MET A 470 19.85 9.14 -3.82
N LYS A 471 20.53 8.02 -4.04
CA LYS A 471 20.38 6.75 -3.32
C LYS A 471 21.33 6.70 -2.13
N ALA A 472 20.98 5.94 -1.10
CA ALA A 472 21.81 5.76 0.11
C ALA A 472 23.17 5.05 -0.14
N THR A 473 23.38 4.52 -1.35
CA THR A 473 24.61 3.88 -1.81
C THR A 473 25.54 4.80 -2.59
N ASP A 474 25.06 5.97 -3.02
CA ASP A 474 25.79 6.83 -3.95
C ASP A 474 27.03 7.42 -3.26
N ARG A 475 28.14 7.45 -4.01
CA ARG A 475 29.48 7.76 -3.49
C ARG A 475 29.93 9.09 -4.05
N PHE A 476 30.03 10.07 -3.16
CA PHE A 476 30.40 11.44 -3.46
C PHE A 476 31.87 11.65 -3.11
N VAL A 477 32.61 12.29 -4.03
CA VAL A 477 33.94 12.82 -3.75
C VAL A 477 33.77 14.27 -3.29
N ILE A 478 34.10 14.57 -2.04
CA ILE A 478 33.90 15.90 -1.45
C ILE A 478 35.24 16.37 -0.87
N GLU A 479 35.77 17.45 -1.44
CA GLU A 479 36.99 18.08 -0.96
C GLU A 479 36.84 18.55 0.49
N GLY A 480 37.92 18.39 1.27
CA GLY A 480 37.96 18.78 2.68
C GLY A 480 37.36 17.78 3.68
N VAL A 481 36.65 16.71 3.25
CA VAL A 481 36.19 15.68 4.20
C VAL A 481 37.36 14.85 4.72
N THR A 482 37.47 14.75 6.04
CA THR A 482 38.47 13.92 6.73
C THR A 482 37.81 13.11 7.86
N CYS A 483 38.42 12.00 8.24
CA CYS A 483 38.02 11.24 9.42
C CYS A 483 39.23 11.04 10.35
N GLU A 484 39.01 11.14 11.65
CA GLU A 484 40.04 10.92 12.67
C GLU A 484 39.87 9.52 13.26
N LEU A 485 40.85 8.64 13.03
CA LEU A 485 40.80 7.21 13.37
C LEU A 485 42.14 6.83 14.03
N ASP A 486 42.10 6.21 15.20
CA ASP A 486 43.29 5.83 15.98
C ASP A 486 44.27 7.02 16.20
N GLY A 487 43.70 8.18 16.53
CA GLY A 487 44.45 9.44 16.68
C GLY A 487 45.04 10.04 15.40
N ARG A 488 44.88 9.39 14.23
CA ARG A 488 45.37 9.86 12.93
C ARG A 488 44.26 10.54 12.14
N ARG A 489 44.53 11.72 11.57
CA ARG A 489 43.63 12.38 10.62
C ARG A 489 43.85 11.84 9.20
N LEU A 490 42.85 11.15 8.67
CA LEU A 490 42.85 10.48 7.37
C LEU A 490 42.00 11.25 6.35
N LYS A 491 42.41 11.22 5.08
CA LYS A 491 41.60 11.75 3.97
C LYS A 491 40.50 10.76 3.60
N VAL A 492 39.31 11.26 3.30
CA VAL A 492 38.19 10.45 2.81
C VAL A 492 38.13 10.53 1.28
N ALA A 493 38.35 9.42 0.58
CA ALA A 493 38.33 9.38 -0.89
C ALA A 493 36.91 9.40 -1.47
N ASN A 494 35.94 8.88 -0.73
CA ASN A 494 34.51 8.99 -1.06
C ASN A 494 33.64 8.80 0.19
N LEU A 495 32.45 9.39 0.16
CA LEU A 495 31.49 9.43 1.24
C LEU A 495 30.08 9.05 0.74
N SER A 496 29.32 8.32 1.54
CA SER A 496 27.87 8.14 1.41
C SER A 496 27.22 8.28 2.78
N ILE A 497 25.88 8.31 2.83
CA ILE A 497 25.13 8.28 4.11
C ILE A 497 25.38 7.00 4.93
N SER A 498 25.90 5.94 4.29
CA SER A 498 26.03 4.58 4.84
C SER A 498 27.48 4.14 5.06
N GLY A 499 28.47 4.94 4.66
CA GLY A 499 29.88 4.56 4.73
C GLY A 499 30.82 5.56 4.08
N LEU A 500 32.11 5.35 4.27
CA LEU A 500 33.18 6.14 3.67
C LEU A 500 34.35 5.25 3.23
N PHE A 501 35.27 5.80 2.45
CA PHE A 501 36.57 5.17 2.20
C PHE A 501 37.68 6.06 2.75
N ALA A 502 38.40 5.58 3.76
CA ALA A 502 39.52 6.29 4.37
C ALA A 502 40.85 5.86 3.73
N ILE A 503 41.64 6.82 3.25
CA ILE A 503 42.98 6.57 2.69
C ILE A 503 43.96 6.39 3.85
N THR A 504 44.55 5.20 3.99
CA THR A 504 45.41 4.88 5.14
C THR A 504 46.24 3.61 4.93
N ASP A 505 47.37 3.55 5.62
CA ASP A 505 48.27 2.41 5.81
C ASP A 505 47.87 1.49 6.99
N LEU A 506 46.88 1.88 7.79
CA LEU A 506 46.44 1.14 8.99
C LEU A 506 45.92 -0.27 8.62
N ALA A 507 46.59 -1.29 9.16
CA ALA A 507 46.27 -2.70 8.97
C ALA A 507 45.08 -3.16 9.84
N LEU A 508 43.89 -2.63 9.57
CA LEU A 508 42.64 -3.04 10.25
C LEU A 508 41.92 -4.15 9.47
N MET A 509 41.38 -5.13 10.19
CA MET A 509 40.79 -6.32 9.59
C MET A 509 39.32 -6.11 9.20
N PRO A 510 38.82 -6.67 8.08
CA PRO A 510 37.39 -6.69 7.78
C PRO A 510 36.59 -7.34 8.92
N GLY A 511 35.50 -6.69 9.34
CA GLY A 511 34.71 -7.04 10.53
C GLY A 511 35.12 -6.30 11.80
N GLN A 512 36.26 -5.62 11.83
CA GLN A 512 36.69 -4.83 12.98
C GLN A 512 35.84 -3.57 13.14
N HIS A 513 35.31 -3.37 14.36
CA HIS A 513 34.63 -2.15 14.74
C HIS A 513 35.62 -1.02 14.98
N VAL A 514 35.26 0.18 14.55
CA VAL A 514 36.08 1.39 14.64
C VAL A 514 35.24 2.56 15.10
N GLU A 515 35.78 3.34 16.02
CA GLU A 515 35.29 4.65 16.41
C GLU A 515 36.11 5.72 15.70
N MET A 516 35.46 6.75 15.19
CA MET A 516 36.12 7.84 14.49
C MET A 516 35.37 9.15 14.62
N VAL A 517 36.08 10.27 14.50
CA VAL A 517 35.47 11.59 14.39
C VAL A 517 35.41 11.99 12.93
N LEU A 518 34.21 12.17 12.37
CA LEU A 518 34.02 12.64 11.01
C LEU A 518 34.05 14.19 10.98
N ARG A 519 34.86 14.74 10.08
CA ARG A 519 35.04 16.19 9.89
C ARG A 519 34.53 16.55 8.49
N LEU A 520 33.45 17.32 8.45
CA LEU A 520 32.83 17.84 7.23
C LEU A 520 33.22 19.32 7.02
N PRO A 521 33.25 19.84 5.78
CA PRO A 521 33.38 21.27 5.53
C PRO A 521 32.27 22.07 6.24
N ASP A 522 32.63 23.23 6.79
CA ASP A 522 31.73 24.21 7.42
C ASP A 522 30.81 23.66 8.53
N ARG A 523 31.27 22.63 9.25
CA ARG A 523 30.53 21.98 10.35
C ARG A 523 31.45 21.58 11.50
N GLU A 524 30.88 21.51 12.70
CA GLU A 524 31.57 20.91 13.84
C GLU A 524 31.82 19.41 13.59
N PRO A 525 32.96 18.86 14.07
CA PRO A 525 33.23 17.43 14.02
C PRO A 525 32.25 16.63 14.88
N PHE A 526 31.91 15.42 14.46
CA PHE A 526 31.04 14.52 15.23
C PHE A 526 31.53 13.08 15.23
N GLU A 527 31.23 12.36 16.30
CA GLU A 527 31.60 10.95 16.47
C GLU A 527 30.70 10.02 15.65
N VAL A 528 31.31 9.04 14.98
CA VAL A 528 30.59 7.95 14.30
C VAL A 528 31.26 6.62 14.61
N LEU A 529 30.43 5.59 14.78
CA LEU A 529 30.89 4.21 14.83
C LEU A 529 30.72 3.57 13.46
N GLY A 530 31.71 2.79 13.06
CA GLY A 530 31.68 2.01 11.84
C GLY A 530 32.25 0.60 12.02
N VAL A 531 32.18 -0.16 10.94
CA VAL A 531 32.85 -1.46 10.80
C VAL A 531 33.65 -1.46 9.50
N VAL A 532 34.92 -1.88 9.57
CA VAL A 532 35.76 -2.07 8.38
C VAL A 532 35.11 -3.17 7.55
N SER A 533 34.59 -2.82 6.38
CA SER A 533 33.84 -3.73 5.51
C SER A 533 34.73 -4.40 4.45
N TRP A 534 35.83 -3.74 4.08
CA TRP A 534 36.89 -4.27 3.21
C TRP A 534 38.13 -3.36 3.24
N THR A 535 39.27 -3.91 2.83
CA THR A 535 40.54 -3.19 2.66
C THR A 535 40.92 -3.15 1.18
N ASN A 536 41.65 -2.11 0.76
CA ASN A 536 42.23 -2.00 -0.58
C ASN A 536 43.75 -2.14 -0.47
N ASP A 537 44.28 -3.31 -0.84
CA ASP A 537 45.70 -3.62 -0.79
C ASP A 537 46.35 -3.27 -2.16
N PRO A 538 47.43 -2.46 -2.22
CA PRO A 538 48.16 -2.19 -3.46
C PRO A 538 48.67 -3.45 -4.19
N ALA A 539 48.96 -4.53 -3.47
CA ALA A 539 49.39 -5.80 -4.06
C ALA A 539 48.24 -6.60 -4.68
N SER A 540 46.99 -6.33 -4.31
CA SER A 540 45.78 -6.96 -4.85
C SER A 540 44.55 -6.04 -4.70
N PRO A 541 44.45 -4.98 -5.53
CA PRO A 541 43.48 -3.91 -5.31
C PRO A 541 42.05 -4.38 -5.64
N ARG A 542 41.19 -4.36 -4.62
CA ARG A 542 39.75 -4.65 -4.74
C ARG A 542 38.98 -3.53 -5.46
N ALA A 543 39.51 -2.32 -5.44
CA ALA A 543 39.06 -1.16 -6.19
C ALA A 543 40.29 -0.47 -6.82
N PRO A 544 40.65 -0.79 -8.08
CA PRO A 544 41.87 -0.26 -8.74
C PRO A 544 41.89 1.26 -8.92
N ASP A 545 40.73 1.89 -8.81
CA ASP A 545 40.50 3.32 -8.95
C ASP A 545 40.58 4.07 -7.61
N LEU A 546 40.81 3.37 -6.48
CA LEU A 546 41.06 3.93 -5.15
C LEU A 546 42.50 3.60 -4.69
N PRO A 547 43.11 4.46 -3.87
CA PRO A 547 44.42 4.18 -3.27
C PRO A 547 44.32 3.13 -2.15
N GLN A 548 45.44 2.84 -1.50
CA GLN A 548 45.46 2.03 -0.27
C GLN A 548 44.53 2.64 0.80
N GLY A 549 43.73 1.79 1.45
CA GLY A 549 42.80 2.27 2.48
C GLY A 549 41.72 1.29 2.89
N LEU A 550 40.76 1.81 3.65
CA LEU A 550 39.71 1.05 4.33
C LEU A 550 38.32 1.53 3.87
N GLY A 551 37.52 0.60 3.36
CA GLY A 551 36.09 0.83 3.13
C GLY A 551 35.30 0.59 4.41
N ILE A 552 34.79 1.64 5.04
CA ILE A 552 34.15 1.57 6.36
C ILE A 552 32.64 1.83 6.20
N ARG A 553 31.82 0.95 6.78
CA ARG A 553 30.36 1.08 6.82
C ARG A 553 29.97 1.71 8.16
N LEU A 554 29.22 2.82 8.13
CA LEU A 554 28.73 3.46 9.36
C LEU A 554 27.64 2.58 10.00
N THR A 555 27.79 2.32 11.30
CA THR A 555 26.86 1.51 12.10
C THR A 555 26.13 2.36 13.14
N ARG A 556 26.72 3.47 13.60
CA ARG A 556 26.07 4.44 14.50
C ARG A 556 26.50 5.87 14.16
N ILE A 557 25.53 6.76 14.09
CA ILE A 557 25.67 8.21 13.89
C ILE A 557 24.44 8.85 14.54
N ALA A 558 24.58 9.97 15.25
CA ALA A 558 23.42 10.62 15.87
C ALA A 558 22.50 11.21 14.80
N LEU A 559 21.20 11.33 15.11
CA LEU A 559 20.21 11.79 14.12
C LEU A 559 20.50 13.22 13.57
N PRO A 560 20.92 14.22 14.39
CA PRO A 560 21.29 15.55 13.87
C PRO A 560 22.49 15.49 12.91
N ASP A 561 23.48 14.65 13.20
CA ASP A 561 24.68 14.49 12.39
C ASP A 561 24.38 13.75 11.08
N LYS A 562 23.49 12.76 11.12
CA LYS A 562 22.98 12.06 9.94
C LYS A 562 22.18 12.99 9.02
N VAL A 563 21.41 13.93 9.58
CA VAL A 563 20.74 14.99 8.81
C VAL A 563 21.78 15.96 8.22
N THR A 564 22.80 16.35 8.98
CA THR A 564 23.89 17.22 8.52
C THR A 564 24.69 16.59 7.38
N LEU A 565 25.03 15.31 7.48
CA LEU A 565 25.65 14.50 6.43
C LEU A 565 24.74 14.43 5.18
N LEU A 566 23.46 14.13 5.35
CA LEU A 566 22.48 14.12 4.26
C LEU A 566 22.40 15.45 3.52
N ASP A 567 22.41 16.57 4.25
CA ASP A 567 22.35 17.91 3.68
C ASP A 567 23.61 18.28 2.90
N LEU A 568 24.80 17.86 3.36
CA LEU A 568 26.05 18.01 2.61
C LEU A 568 26.00 17.23 1.29
N LEU A 569 25.59 15.95 1.34
CA LEU A 569 25.51 15.11 0.14
C LEU A 569 24.52 15.68 -0.89
N LYS A 570 23.34 16.16 -0.46
CA LYS A 570 22.35 16.82 -1.33
C LYS A 570 22.80 18.15 -1.95
N ARG A 571 23.70 18.88 -1.28
CA ARG A 571 24.25 20.16 -1.77
C ARG A 571 25.45 19.96 -2.71
N THR A 572 26.06 18.78 -2.68
CA THR A 572 27.17 18.42 -3.56
C THR A 572 26.63 18.18 -4.97
N SER A 573 27.21 18.81 -5.99
CA SER A 573 26.69 18.75 -7.36
C SER A 573 26.77 17.33 -7.97
N PRO A 574 25.83 16.92 -8.84
CA PRO A 574 25.81 15.57 -9.44
C PRO A 574 27.10 15.12 -10.14
N GLY A 575 27.91 16.07 -10.65
CA GLY A 575 29.22 15.78 -11.24
C GLY A 575 30.27 15.19 -10.26
N ALA A 576 29.98 15.14 -8.96
CA ALA A 576 30.82 14.47 -7.95
C ALA A 576 30.42 13.02 -7.64
N VAL A 577 29.37 12.49 -8.32
CA VAL A 577 28.90 11.12 -8.16
C VAL A 577 29.81 10.16 -8.92
N ARG A 578 30.46 9.25 -8.19
CA ARG A 578 31.32 8.22 -8.79
C ARG A 578 30.49 7.05 -9.30
N HIS A 579 30.21 7.03 -10.60
CA HIS A 579 29.65 5.83 -11.24
C HIS A 579 30.65 4.68 -11.18
N ARG A 580 30.18 3.51 -10.73
CA ARG A 580 30.96 2.29 -10.64
C ARG A 580 31.22 1.77 -12.06
N SER A 581 32.48 1.73 -12.48
CA SER A 581 32.86 1.11 -13.75
C SER A 581 32.38 -0.35 -13.79
N SER A 582 31.73 -0.71 -14.89
CA SER A 582 31.28 -2.08 -15.13
C SER A 582 32.48 -3.03 -15.18
N ARG A 583 32.32 -4.23 -14.63
CA ARG A 583 33.26 -5.33 -14.93
C ARG A 583 33.21 -5.59 -16.44
N PRO A 584 34.35 -5.90 -17.09
CA PRO A 584 34.32 -6.53 -18.41
C PRO A 584 33.50 -7.82 -18.32
N SER A 585 32.68 -8.09 -19.33
CA SER A 585 32.10 -9.40 -19.54
C SER A 585 33.22 -10.40 -19.82
N GLU A 586 33.35 -11.44 -19.00
CA GLU A 586 34.16 -12.60 -19.33
C GLU A 586 33.55 -13.28 -20.58
N GLY A 587 34.43 -13.70 -21.49
CA GLY A 587 34.11 -14.47 -22.69
C GLY A 587 35.05 -15.67 -22.81
#